data_AF-G0EZ75-F1
#
_entry.id   AF-G0EZ75-F1
#
_cell.length_a   1.000
_cell.length_b   1.000
_cell.length_c   1.000
_cell.angle_alpha   90.00
_cell.angle_beta   90.00
_cell.angle_gamma   90.00
#
_symmetry.space_group_name_H-M   'P 1'
#
loop_
_entity.id
_entity.type
_entity.pdbx_description
1 polymer ?
#
loop_
_entity_poly.entity_id
_entity_poly.type
_entity_poly.pdbx_seq_one_letter_code
_entity_poly.pdbx_strand_id
1 'polypeptide(L)' 'MTLVRNATAAFWPEALHAAHEINGPTFAHAILTTAELLAALGAR' A
#
# COMPACT_ATOMS: atom_id res chain seq x y z
N MET A 1 -5.57 4.02 -7.63
CA MET A 1 -5.87 3.90 -6.18
C MET A 1 -4.57 4.16 -5.39
N THR A 2 -4.64 4.53 -4.11
CA THR A 2 -3.45 4.60 -3.21
C THR A 2 -3.40 3.33 -2.36
N LEU A 3 -2.29 2.58 -2.40
CA LEU A 3 -2.09 1.36 -1.62
C LEU A 3 -1.24 1.65 -0.38
N VAL A 4 -1.69 1.23 0.81
CA VAL A 4 -0.96 1.46 2.07
C VAL A 4 -0.36 0.14 2.57
N ARG A 5 0.94 -0.06 2.30
CA ARG A 5 1.62 -1.37 2.38
C ARG A 5 1.66 -2.00 3.77
N ASN A 6 1.77 -1.19 4.82
CA ASN A 6 1.81 -1.65 6.22
C ASN A 6 0.43 -1.52 6.92
N ALA A 7 -0.62 -1.22 6.16
CA ALA A 7 -2.01 -1.26 6.62
C ALA A 7 -2.86 -2.21 5.75
N THR A 8 -2.23 -2.97 4.85
CA THR A 8 -2.86 -3.97 4.01
C THR A 8 -2.51 -5.35 4.55
N ALA A 9 -3.52 -6.21 4.71
CA ALA A 9 -3.36 -7.59 5.11
C ALA A 9 -4.02 -8.51 4.06
N ALA A 10 -3.50 -9.72 3.91
CA ALA A 10 -4.11 -10.78 3.12
C ALA A 10 -4.00 -12.11 3.87
N PHE A 11 -4.82 -13.08 3.49
CA PHE A 11 -4.91 -14.37 4.18
C PHE A 11 -3.61 -15.21 4.06
N TRP A 12 -2.80 -14.96 3.02
CA TRP A 12 -1.55 -15.65 2.75
C TRP A 12 -0.41 -14.67 2.43
N PRO A 13 0.85 -14.96 2.80
CA PRO A 13 2.01 -14.13 2.45
C PRO A 13 2.13 -13.87 0.95
N GLU A 14 1.83 -14.86 0.12
CA GLU A 14 1.88 -14.78 -1.34
C GLU A 14 0.84 -13.81 -1.88
N ALA A 15 -0.31 -13.69 -1.23
CA ALA A 15 -1.33 -12.72 -1.60
C ALA A 15 -0.88 -11.28 -1.27
N LEU A 16 -0.13 -11.07 -0.18
CA LEU A 16 0.50 -9.77 0.09
C LEU A 16 1.57 -9.43 -0.96
N HIS A 17 2.40 -10.40 -1.35
CA HIS A 17 3.37 -10.21 -2.42
C HIS A 17 2.69 -9.85 -3.74
N ALA A 18 1.65 -10.59 -4.13
CA ALA A 18 0.88 -10.30 -5.33
C ALA A 18 0.22 -8.91 -5.27
N ALA A 19 -0.33 -8.51 -4.12
CA ALA A 19 -0.92 -7.19 -3.96
C ALA A 19 0.11 -6.06 -4.07
N HIS A 20 1.27 -6.20 -3.41
CA HIS A 20 2.27 -5.12 -3.28
C HIS A 20 3.24 -5.04 -4.45
N GLU A 21 3.75 -6.18 -4.92
CA GLU A 21 4.87 -6.24 -5.86
C GLU A 21 4.42 -6.52 -7.31
N ILE A 22 3.24 -7.11 -7.50
CA ILE A 22 2.73 -7.48 -8.83
C ILE A 22 1.61 -6.53 -9.27
N ASN A 23 0.51 -6.47 -8.52
CA ASN A 23 -0.66 -5.66 -8.87
C ASN A 23 -0.43 -4.17 -8.57
N GLY A 24 0.19 -3.87 -7.43
CA GLY A 24 0.46 -2.51 -6.96
C GLY A 24 1.06 -1.59 -8.03
N PRO A 25 2.19 -1.96 -8.67
CA PRO A 25 2.85 -1.12 -9.68
C PRO A 25 1.99 -0.80 -10.91
N THR A 26 1.02 -1.65 -11.25
CA THR A 26 0.14 -1.45 -12.41
C THR A 26 -1.12 -0.64 -12.07
N PHE A 27 -1.72 -0.86 -10.91
CA PHE A 27 -3.05 -0.32 -10.58
C PHE A 27 -3.05 0.83 -9.56
N ALA A 28 -2.00 0.94 -8.74
CA ALA A 28 -1.88 2.01 -7.77
C ALA A 28 -1.18 3.23 -8.38
N HIS A 29 -1.73 4.42 -8.18
CA HIS A 29 -1.04 5.67 -8.54
C HIS A 29 0.04 6.02 -7.50
N ALA A 30 -0.05 5.45 -6.30
CA ALA A 30 0.91 5.61 -5.21
C ALA A 30 0.86 4.38 -4.30
N ILE A 31 2.04 3.96 -3.82
CA ILE A 31 2.21 2.89 -2.84
C ILE A 31 3.00 3.50 -1.67
N LEU A 32 2.38 3.58 -0.50
CA LEU A 32 2.90 4.31 0.66
C LEU A 32 2.85 3.44 1.92
N THR A 33 3.57 3.85 2.95
CA THR A 33 3.33 3.47 4.34
C THR A 33 2.28 4.37 4.98
N THR A 34 1.73 3.96 6.13
CA THR A 34 0.81 4.77 6.93
C THR A 34 1.43 6.13 7.30
N ALA A 35 2.72 6.14 7.65
CA ALA A 35 3.42 7.38 8.02
C ALA A 35 3.53 8.36 6.85
N GLU A 36 3.90 7.87 5.67
CA GLU A 36 3.96 8.68 4.44
C GLU A 36 2.57 9.19 4.03
N LEU A 37 1.53 8.37 4.19
CA LEU A 37 0.15 8.80 3.94
C LEU A 37 -0.27 9.92 4.89
N LEU A 38 -0.01 9.79 6.19
CA LEU A 38 -0.37 10.82 7.18
C LEU A 38 0.37 12.14 6.90
N ALA A 39 1.66 12.06 6.56
CA ALA A 39 2.44 13.22 6.16
C ALA A 39 1.86 13.90 4.91
N ALA A 40 1.43 13.13 3.90
CA ALA A 40 0.81 13.66 2.68
C ALA A 40 -0.56 14.31 2.92
N LEU A 41 -1.30 13.84 3.92
CA LEU A 41 -2.61 14.42 4.30
C LEU A 41 -2.48 15.65 5.21
N GLY A 42 -1.27 15.99 5.69
CA GLY A 42 -1.06 17.07 6.64
C GLY A 42 -1.64 16.76 8.03
N ALA A 43 -1.87 15.48 8.34
CA ALA A 43 -2.21 15.05 9.69
C ALA A 43 -0.97 15.26 10.58
N ARG A 44 -1.06 16.24 11.49
CA ARG A 44 -0.05 16.51 12.51
C ARG A 44 -0.20 15.58 13.70
#